data_AF-A0A6G3MGZ8-F1
#
_entry.id   AF-A0A6G3MGZ8-F1
#
_cell.length_a   1.000
_cell.length_b   1.000
_cell.length_c   1.000
_cell.angle_alpha   90.00
_cell.angle_beta   90.00
_cell.angle_gamma   90.00
#
_symmetry.space_group_name_H-M   'P 1'
#
loop_
_entity.id
_entity.type
_entity.pdbx_description
1 polymer ?
#
loop_
_entity_poly.entity_id
_entity_poly.type
_entity_poly.pdbx_seq_one_letter_code
_entity_poly.pdbx_strand_id
1 'polypeptide(L)'
;MSHNIPIKNIVPFTIISLIAYNSWEAYCSPHEYKRFFYKLRNIFQPSKDLNYNRLVYSKQIELLKVDALRNMQIEKQRNGLVIIRAFYGSYESVLNNDFINNSVINVTIPIQTFVNRSKLKLSQYSKSGLLGFFDPCPENCKILMIEYEFNNLLHRIYAEDQRPTILPSKNHLVNI
;
A
#
# COMPACT_ATOMS: atom_id res chain seq x y z
N MET A 1 4.20 65.35 14.23
CA MET A 1 4.18 64.94 12.81
C MET A 1 3.32 63.69 12.70
N SER A 2 2.01 63.85 12.57
CA SER A 2 1.08 62.75 12.32
C SER A 2 0.63 62.83 10.86
N HIS A 3 1.11 61.90 10.03
CA HIS A 3 0.62 61.76 8.67
C HIS A 3 -0.74 61.04 8.71
N ASN A 4 -1.82 61.81 8.63
CA ASN A 4 -3.17 61.29 8.43
C ASN A 4 -3.28 60.75 7.00
N ILE A 5 -3.11 59.44 6.83
CA ILE A 5 -3.39 58.78 5.56
C ILE A 5 -4.90 58.82 5.35
N PRO A 6 -5.42 59.38 4.24
CA PRO A 6 -6.85 59.51 4.02
C PRO A 6 -7.49 58.12 3.94
N ILE A 7 -8.39 57.84 4.90
CA ILE A 7 -9.12 56.57 5.08
C ILE A 7 -9.78 56.10 3.79
N LYS A 8 -10.16 57.03 2.89
CA LYS A 8 -10.78 56.76 1.58
C LYS A 8 -9.96 55.84 0.66
N ASN A 9 -8.63 55.75 0.85
CA ASN A 9 -7.76 54.93 -0.01
C ASN A 9 -7.46 53.52 0.56
N ILE A 10 -7.78 53.26 1.83
CA ILE A 10 -7.50 51.96 2.51
C ILE A 10 -8.65 50.97 2.29
N VAL A 11 -9.89 51.47 2.20
CA VAL A 11 -11.10 50.67 1.99
C VAL A 11 -11.08 49.88 0.66
N PRO A 12 -10.67 50.43 -0.50
CA PRO A 12 -10.68 49.65 -1.74
C PRO A 12 -9.64 48.52 -1.77
N PHE A 13 -8.45 48.70 -1.17
CA PHE A 13 -7.40 47.67 -1.16
C PHE A 13 -7.76 46.45 -0.32
N THR A 14 -8.40 46.66 0.83
CA THR A 14 -8.85 45.57 1.71
C THR A 14 -10.00 44.78 1.09
N ILE A 15 -10.93 45.47 0.42
CA ILE A 15 -12.02 44.84 -0.33
C ILE A 15 -11.48 44.00 -1.48
N ILE A 16 -10.52 44.51 -2.26
CA ILE A 16 -9.90 43.77 -3.37
C ILE A 16 -9.15 42.52 -2.86
N SER A 17 -8.42 42.61 -1.75
CA SER A 17 -7.73 41.46 -1.15
C SER A 17 -8.71 40.39 -0.64
N LEU A 18 -9.85 40.80 -0.08
CA LEU A 18 -10.87 39.87 0.43
C LEU A 18 -11.62 39.18 -0.71
N ILE A 19 -11.96 39.93 -1.77
CA ILE A 19 -12.56 39.39 -2.98
C ILE A 19 -11.57 38.43 -3.67
N ALA A 20 -10.29 38.80 -3.78
CA ALA A 20 -9.26 37.92 -4.33
C ALA A 20 -9.06 36.65 -3.50
N TYR A 21 -9.06 36.75 -2.17
CA TYR A 21 -8.96 35.58 -1.27
C TYR A 21 -10.18 34.65 -1.42
N ASN A 22 -11.40 35.19 -1.37
CA ASN A 22 -12.63 34.41 -1.54
C ASN A 22 -12.76 33.81 -2.96
N SER A 23 -12.26 34.53 -3.98
CA SER A 23 -12.24 34.05 -5.37
C SER A 23 -11.15 33.00 -5.59
N TRP A 24 -10.00 33.11 -4.92
CA TRP A 24 -8.92 32.12 -4.90
C TRP A 24 -9.35 30.85 -4.15
N GLU A 25 -10.06 30.98 -3.02
CA GLU A 25 -10.64 29.84 -2.29
C GLU A 25 -11.70 29.11 -3.12
N ALA A 26 -12.48 29.84 -3.93
CA ALA A 26 -13.42 29.25 -4.89
C ALA A 26 -12.73 28.59 -6.10
N TYR A 27 -11.64 29.17 -6.61
CA TYR A 27 -10.86 28.61 -7.72
C TYR A 27 -9.99 27.41 -7.29
N CYS A 28 -9.51 27.41 -6.05
CA CYS A 28 -8.79 26.31 -5.42
C CYS A 28 -9.72 25.31 -4.70
N SER A 29 -11.04 25.47 -4.77
CA SER A 29 -11.99 24.49 -4.25
C SER A 29 -12.15 23.32 -5.25
N PRO A 30 -11.96 22.05 -4.82
CA PRO A 30 -11.84 20.89 -5.70
C PRO A 30 -13.23 20.36 -6.13
N HIS A 31 -14.06 21.21 -6.73
CA HIS A 31 -15.46 20.87 -7.00
C HIS A 31 -15.63 19.93 -8.21
N GLU A 32 -14.79 20.09 -9.25
CA GLU A 32 -14.81 19.18 -10.43
C GLU A 32 -14.10 17.85 -10.15
N TYR A 33 -13.16 17.86 -9.20
CA TYR A 33 -12.41 16.68 -8.82
C TYR A 33 -13.34 15.60 -8.26
N LYS A 34 -14.45 15.96 -7.61
CA LYS A 34 -15.45 14.98 -7.17
C LYS A 34 -16.11 14.23 -8.32
N ARG A 35 -16.63 14.91 -9.35
CA ARG A 35 -17.26 14.23 -10.52
C ARG A 35 -16.25 13.45 -11.33
N PHE A 36 -15.05 14.00 -11.51
CA PHE A 36 -13.93 13.31 -12.11
C PHE A 36 -13.56 12.05 -11.30
N PHE A 37 -13.45 12.15 -9.99
CA PHE A 37 -13.20 11.01 -9.10
C PHE A 37 -14.35 10.02 -9.00
N TYR A 38 -15.61 10.44 -9.06
CA TYR A 38 -16.75 9.52 -9.10
C TYR A 38 -16.78 8.76 -10.44
N LYS A 39 -16.44 9.45 -11.53
CA LYS A 39 -16.27 8.84 -12.86
C LYS A 39 -15.05 7.91 -12.89
N LEU A 40 -13.92 8.32 -12.30
CA LEU A 40 -12.74 7.48 -12.10
C LEU A 40 -13.04 6.29 -11.19
N ARG A 41 -13.82 6.46 -10.10
CA ARG A 41 -14.23 5.37 -9.20
C ARG A 41 -15.08 4.33 -9.91
N ASN A 42 -15.88 4.76 -10.89
CA ASN A 42 -16.69 3.87 -11.73
C ASN A 42 -15.86 3.22 -12.87
N ILE A 43 -14.86 3.91 -13.42
CA ILE A 43 -13.89 3.35 -14.39
C ILE A 43 -12.93 2.36 -13.69
N PHE A 44 -12.58 2.65 -12.45
CA PHE A 44 -11.84 1.81 -11.51
C PHE A 44 -12.81 0.93 -10.69
N GLN A 45 -13.95 0.56 -11.26
CA GLN A 45 -14.59 -0.68 -10.81
C GLN A 45 -13.59 -1.77 -11.16
N PRO A 46 -13.01 -2.48 -10.18
CA PRO A 46 -12.09 -3.56 -10.48
C PRO A 46 -12.85 -4.49 -11.40
N SER A 47 -12.28 -4.72 -12.59
CA SER A 47 -12.80 -5.69 -13.53
C SER A 47 -13.07 -6.98 -12.75
N LYS A 48 -14.32 -7.44 -12.80
CA LYS A 48 -14.73 -8.72 -12.19
C LYS A 48 -13.93 -9.90 -12.75
N ASP A 49 -13.18 -9.66 -13.83
CA ASP A 49 -12.32 -10.60 -14.51
C ASP A 49 -11.05 -10.85 -13.70
N LEU A 50 -11.04 -11.94 -12.94
CA LEU A 50 -9.87 -12.45 -12.22
C LEU A 50 -8.62 -12.54 -13.12
N ASN A 51 -8.81 -12.92 -14.39
CA ASN A 51 -7.73 -13.01 -15.37
C ASN A 51 -7.06 -11.65 -15.64
N TYR A 52 -7.85 -10.57 -15.72
CA TYR A 52 -7.31 -9.23 -15.90
C TYR A 52 -6.46 -8.82 -14.69
N ASN A 53 -6.96 -9.06 -13.48
CA ASN A 53 -6.23 -8.74 -12.24
C ASN A 53 -4.90 -9.50 -12.17
N ARG A 54 -4.85 -10.75 -12.63
CA ARG A 54 -3.61 -11.53 -12.77
C ARG A 54 -2.63 -10.94 -13.77
N LEU A 55 -3.11 -10.46 -14.91
CA LEU A 55 -2.27 -9.79 -15.92
C LEU A 55 -1.71 -8.46 -15.42
N VAL A 56 -2.52 -7.69 -14.69
CA VAL A 56 -2.06 -6.44 -14.07
C VAL A 56 -1.04 -6.75 -12.99
N TYR A 57 -1.32 -7.74 -12.15
CA TYR A 57 -0.42 -8.22 -11.11
C TYR A 57 0.93 -8.67 -11.68
N SER A 58 0.95 -9.50 -12.72
CA SER A 58 2.20 -10.01 -13.30
C SER A 58 3.11 -8.88 -13.80
N LYS A 59 2.51 -7.86 -14.43
CA LYS A 59 3.22 -6.64 -14.85
C LYS A 59 3.78 -5.86 -13.65
N GLN A 60 3.00 -5.70 -12.58
CA GLN A 60 3.49 -5.02 -11.37
C GLN A 60 4.66 -5.77 -10.73
N ILE A 61 4.56 -7.10 -10.63
CA ILE A 61 5.64 -7.94 -10.12
C ILE A 61 6.91 -7.77 -10.95
N GLU A 62 6.79 -7.76 -12.27
CA GLU A 62 7.92 -7.54 -13.17
C GLU A 62 8.64 -6.22 -12.90
N LEU A 63 7.88 -5.14 -12.71
CA LEU A 63 8.42 -3.82 -12.37
C LEU A 63 9.12 -3.80 -11.00
N LEU A 64 8.59 -4.54 -10.01
CA LEU A 64 9.12 -4.57 -8.65
C LEU A 64 10.35 -5.46 -8.48
N LYS A 65 10.62 -6.39 -9.41
CA LYS A 65 11.70 -7.39 -9.28
C LYS A 65 13.06 -6.76 -8.99
N VAL A 66 13.43 -5.73 -9.74
CA VAL A 66 14.75 -5.10 -9.63
C VAL A 66 14.94 -4.49 -8.24
N ASP A 67 13.94 -3.74 -7.76
CA ASP A 67 13.98 -3.11 -6.45
C ASP A 67 13.95 -4.14 -5.31
N ALA A 68 13.13 -5.20 -5.44
CA ALA A 68 13.05 -6.28 -4.48
C ALA A 68 14.39 -7.01 -4.33
N LEU A 69 15.05 -7.34 -5.45
CA LEU A 69 16.35 -8.01 -5.45
C LEU A 69 17.44 -7.14 -4.83
N ARG A 70 17.46 -5.84 -5.18
CA ARG A 70 18.38 -4.88 -4.58
C ARG A 70 18.16 -4.80 -3.07
N ASN A 71 16.91 -4.67 -2.63
CA ASN A 71 16.59 -4.59 -1.21
C ASN A 71 16.99 -5.86 -0.45
N MET A 72 16.68 -7.02 -1.03
CA MET A 72 17.08 -8.33 -0.50
C MET A 72 18.60 -8.43 -0.30
N GLN A 73 19.40 -8.00 -1.27
CA GLN A 73 20.86 -8.02 -1.16
C GLN A 73 21.36 -7.12 -0.03
N ILE A 74 20.81 -5.90 0.09
CA ILE A 74 21.19 -4.96 1.15
C ILE A 74 20.78 -5.50 2.53
N GLU A 75 19.59 -6.10 2.66
CA GLU A 75 19.14 -6.74 3.92
C GLU A 75 19.99 -7.97 4.26
N LYS A 76 20.36 -8.79 3.27
CA LYS A 76 21.21 -9.96 3.47
C LYS A 76 22.61 -9.61 3.96
N GLN A 77 23.23 -8.55 3.44
CA GLN A 77 24.57 -8.11 3.87
C GLN A 77 24.65 -7.68 5.34
N ARG A 78 23.52 -7.23 5.92
CA ARG A 78 23.44 -6.78 7.31
C ARG A 78 22.75 -7.78 8.24
N ASN A 79 22.55 -9.02 7.79
CA ASN A 79 21.76 -10.06 8.48
C ASN A 79 20.37 -9.54 8.91
N GLY A 80 19.79 -8.67 8.08
CA GLY A 80 18.53 -7.99 8.31
C GLY A 80 17.32 -8.86 7.98
N LEU A 81 16.21 -8.21 7.63
CA LEU A 81 14.95 -8.89 7.34
C LEU A 81 14.92 -9.30 5.86
N VAL A 82 14.99 -10.62 5.60
CA VAL A 82 14.92 -11.17 4.25
C VAL A 82 13.70 -12.08 4.12
N ILE A 83 12.87 -11.82 3.12
CA ILE A 83 11.64 -12.58 2.90
C ILE A 83 11.99 -13.82 2.07
N ILE A 84 11.69 -15.01 2.62
CA ILE A 84 11.94 -16.29 1.96
C ILE A 84 10.78 -16.62 1.02
N ARG A 85 9.56 -16.60 1.57
CA ARG A 85 8.33 -16.84 0.80
C ARG A 85 7.14 -16.14 1.46
N ALA A 86 6.24 -15.63 0.64
CA ALA A 86 4.98 -15.05 1.11
C ALA A 86 3.83 -15.39 0.16
N PHE A 87 2.68 -15.76 0.74
CA PHE A 87 1.48 -16.13 0.00
C PHE A 87 0.27 -15.41 0.56
N TYR A 88 -0.59 -14.92 -0.32
CA TYR A 88 -1.83 -14.24 0.03
C TYR A 88 -3.00 -14.87 -0.70
N GLY A 89 -4.10 -15.12 0.00
CA GLY A 89 -5.29 -15.72 -0.60
C GLY A 89 -6.21 -16.35 0.42
N SER A 90 -7.00 -17.33 -0.02
CA SER A 90 -7.99 -18.02 0.82
C SER A 90 -7.33 -18.65 2.04
N TYR A 91 -7.93 -18.46 3.21
CA TYR A 91 -7.47 -19.00 4.48
C TYR A 91 -7.23 -20.51 4.42
N GLU A 92 -8.21 -21.26 3.91
CA GLU A 92 -8.15 -22.71 3.80
C GLU A 92 -7.00 -23.18 2.90
N SER A 93 -6.89 -22.59 1.70
CA SER A 93 -5.86 -22.96 0.73
C SER A 93 -4.45 -22.66 1.25
N VAL A 94 -4.27 -21.54 1.97
CA VAL A 94 -2.96 -21.17 2.53
C VAL A 94 -2.55 -22.09 3.69
N LEU A 95 -3.50 -22.50 4.55
CA LEU A 95 -3.20 -23.41 5.66
C LEU A 95 -2.92 -24.85 5.19
N ASN A 96 -3.65 -25.33 4.18
CA ASN A 96 -3.42 -26.64 3.59
C ASN A 96 -2.15 -26.69 2.73
N ASN A 97 -1.46 -25.56 2.55
CA ASN A 97 -0.33 -25.39 1.63
C ASN A 97 -0.68 -25.65 0.16
N ASP A 98 -1.94 -25.44 -0.22
CA ASP A 98 -2.46 -25.61 -1.58
C ASP A 98 -2.17 -24.37 -2.43
N PHE A 99 -0.89 -24.07 -2.64
CA PHE A 99 -0.44 -22.87 -3.35
C PHE A 99 -0.64 -22.93 -4.87
N ILE A 100 -1.03 -24.09 -5.41
CA ILE A 100 -1.33 -24.30 -6.83
C ILE A 100 -2.74 -23.77 -7.15
N ASN A 101 -3.61 -23.67 -6.14
CA ASN A 101 -4.97 -23.23 -6.32
C ASN A 101 -5.03 -21.77 -6.79
N ASN A 102 -6.00 -21.49 -7.67
CA ASN A 102 -6.22 -20.17 -8.22
C ASN A 102 -6.63 -19.10 -7.18
N SER A 103 -6.93 -19.54 -5.96
CA SER A 103 -7.31 -18.71 -4.82
C SER A 103 -6.13 -18.17 -4.02
N VAL A 104 -4.88 -18.41 -4.45
CA VAL A 104 -3.66 -17.96 -3.77
C VAL A 104 -2.70 -17.29 -4.75
N ILE A 105 -2.01 -16.25 -4.30
CA ILE A 105 -1.01 -15.50 -5.06
C ILE A 105 0.31 -15.44 -4.30
N ASN A 106 1.43 -15.52 -5.04
CA ASN A 106 2.77 -15.46 -4.48
C ASN A 106 3.28 -14.02 -4.36
N VAL A 107 3.17 -13.45 -3.17
CA VAL A 107 3.49 -12.05 -2.89
C VAL A 107 4.89 -11.86 -2.30
N THR A 108 5.84 -12.77 -2.58
CA THR A 108 7.22 -12.69 -2.05
C THR A 108 7.96 -11.44 -2.50
N ILE A 109 7.91 -11.14 -3.81
CA ILE A 109 8.55 -9.96 -4.41
C ILE A 109 8.02 -8.64 -3.81
N PRO A 110 6.71 -8.38 -3.80
CA PRO A 110 6.18 -7.13 -3.28
C PRO A 110 6.38 -7.02 -1.77
N ILE A 111 6.26 -8.11 -1.01
CA ILE A 111 6.56 -8.07 0.43
C ILE A 111 8.02 -7.70 0.70
N GLN A 112 8.96 -8.16 -0.13
CA GLN A 112 10.35 -7.75 -0.01
C GLN A 112 10.57 -6.25 -0.30
N THR A 113 9.79 -5.61 -1.18
CA THR A 113 9.94 -4.16 -1.42
C THR A 113 9.44 -3.30 -0.24
N PHE A 114 8.51 -3.82 0.56
CA PHE A 114 8.03 -3.15 1.78
C PHE A 114 9.01 -3.20 2.95
N VAL A 115 10.07 -4.01 2.87
CA VAL A 115 11.11 -4.06 3.90
C VAL A 115 11.93 -2.77 3.85
N ASN A 116 12.07 -2.09 4.98
CA ASN A 116 12.92 -0.91 5.10
C ASN A 116 13.63 -0.92 6.45
N ARG A 117 14.97 -0.81 6.42
CA ARG A 117 15.83 -0.84 7.62
C ARG A 117 15.56 -2.07 8.50
N SER A 118 15.51 -3.24 7.88
CA SER A 118 15.28 -4.54 8.53
C SER A 118 13.98 -4.64 9.32
N LYS A 119 12.98 -3.85 8.92
CA LYS A 119 11.62 -3.87 9.47
C LYS A 119 10.61 -3.83 8.33
N LEU A 120 9.46 -4.46 8.55
CA LEU A 120 8.33 -4.39 7.64
C LEU A 120 7.09 -3.97 8.45
N LYS A 121 6.33 -3.03 7.89
CA LYS A 121 5.09 -2.51 8.51
C LYS A 121 3.99 -2.48 7.46
N LEU A 122 3.01 -3.35 7.63
CA LEU A 122 1.76 -3.32 6.86
C LEU A 122 0.69 -2.60 7.70
N SER A 123 -0.06 -1.73 7.03
CA SER A 123 -1.16 -0.98 7.63
C SER A 123 -2.37 -1.89 7.90
N GLN A 124 -3.37 -1.34 8.57
CA GLN A 124 -4.65 -2.01 8.87
C GLN A 124 -5.64 -2.03 7.69
N TYR A 125 -5.22 -1.55 6.51
CA TYR A 125 -6.05 -1.60 5.31
C TYR A 125 -5.98 -2.99 4.68
N SER A 126 -6.95 -3.31 3.83
CA SER A 126 -6.93 -4.59 3.10
C SER A 126 -5.62 -4.73 2.32
N LYS A 127 -4.95 -5.87 2.49
CA LYS A 127 -3.67 -6.16 1.82
C LYS A 127 -3.85 -6.26 0.31
N SER A 128 -5.06 -6.56 -0.16
CA SER A 128 -5.42 -6.56 -1.58
C SER A 128 -5.20 -5.20 -2.27
N GLY A 129 -5.24 -4.09 -1.51
CA GLY A 129 -5.00 -2.74 -2.03
C GLY A 129 -3.53 -2.32 -2.06
N LEU A 130 -2.61 -3.19 -1.64
CA LEU A 130 -1.17 -2.91 -1.69
C LEU A 130 -0.62 -3.06 -3.11
N LEU A 131 0.49 -2.38 -3.39
CA LEU A 131 1.18 -2.53 -4.67
C LEU A 131 1.72 -3.96 -4.82
N GLY A 132 1.46 -4.58 -5.98
CA GLY A 132 1.78 -5.98 -6.22
C GLY A 132 0.88 -6.94 -5.44
N PHE A 133 -0.30 -6.50 -5.02
CA PHE A 133 -1.34 -7.35 -4.46
C PHE A 133 -2.62 -7.23 -5.29
N PHE A 134 -3.45 -8.27 -5.20
CA PHE A 134 -4.86 -8.23 -5.58
C PHE A 134 -5.60 -9.29 -4.78
N ASP A 135 -6.94 -9.26 -4.82
CA ASP A 135 -7.78 -10.26 -4.18
C ASP A 135 -8.03 -11.46 -5.12
N PRO A 136 -7.47 -12.66 -4.85
CA PRO A 136 -7.73 -13.85 -5.67
C PRO A 136 -9.05 -14.57 -5.32
N CYS A 137 -9.68 -14.25 -4.19
CA CYS A 137 -10.86 -14.93 -3.65
C CYS A 137 -11.74 -13.93 -2.87
N PRO A 138 -12.54 -13.09 -3.55
CA PRO A 138 -13.33 -12.04 -2.91
C PRO A 138 -14.41 -12.58 -1.97
N GLU A 139 -14.88 -13.80 -2.19
CA GLU A 139 -15.96 -14.44 -1.43
C GLU A 139 -15.49 -15.08 -0.12
N ASN A 140 -14.18 -15.30 0.03
CA ASN A 140 -13.62 -16.04 1.16
C ASN A 140 -12.78 -15.15 2.08
N CYS A 141 -12.60 -15.61 3.32
CA CYS A 141 -11.65 -15.01 4.25
C CYS A 141 -10.21 -15.17 3.73
N LYS A 142 -9.43 -14.09 3.83
CA LYS A 142 -8.08 -14.00 3.28
C LYS A 142 -7.03 -13.94 4.37
N ILE A 143 -5.90 -14.59 4.11
CA ILE A 143 -4.75 -14.57 4.99
C ILE A 143 -3.47 -14.34 4.20
N LEU A 144 -2.52 -13.66 4.83
CA LEU A 144 -1.16 -13.49 4.36
C LEU A 144 -0.24 -14.35 5.22
N MET A 145 0.37 -15.36 4.61
CA MET A 145 1.48 -16.10 5.22
C MET A 145 2.80 -15.46 4.79
N ILE A 146 3.69 -15.21 5.74
CA ILE A 146 5.05 -14.72 5.48
C ILE A 146 6.03 -15.61 6.22
N GLU A 147 7.01 -16.11 5.48
CA GLU A 147 8.23 -16.68 6.02
C GLU A 147 9.42 -15.80 5.70
N TYR A 148 10.23 -15.56 6.71
CA TYR A 148 11.36 -14.66 6.62
C TYR A 148 12.51 -15.12 7.50
N GLU A 149 13.70 -14.66 7.15
CA GLU A 149 14.91 -14.78 7.92
C GLU A 149 15.21 -13.41 8.55
N PHE A 150 15.58 -13.42 9.83
CA PHE A 150 16.07 -12.25 10.52
C PHE A 150 17.16 -12.68 11.50
N ASN A 151 18.35 -12.06 11.43
CA ASN A 151 19.52 -12.49 12.18
C ASN A 151 19.83 -13.99 12.05
N ASN A 152 19.71 -14.54 10.84
CA ASN A 152 19.90 -15.97 10.52
C ASN A 152 18.94 -16.94 11.22
N LEU A 153 17.83 -16.43 11.76
CA LEU A 153 16.77 -17.23 12.37
C LEU A 153 15.53 -17.20 11.48
N LEU A 154 14.94 -18.38 11.27
CA LEU A 154 13.73 -18.53 10.46
C LEU A 154 12.49 -18.20 11.29
N HIS A 155 11.61 -17.42 10.69
CA HIS A 155 10.36 -17.00 11.29
C HIS A 155 9.19 -17.20 10.32
N ARG A 156 8.00 -17.46 10.87
CA ARG A 156 6.75 -17.61 10.14
C ARG A 156 5.61 -16.88 10.85
N ILE A 157 4.77 -16.19 10.09
CA ILE A 157 3.54 -15.58 10.57
C ILE A 157 2.39 -15.83 9.59
N TYR A 158 1.19 -15.97 10.14
CA TYR A 158 -0.06 -15.86 9.42
C TYR A 158 -0.79 -14.60 9.90
N ALA A 159 -1.13 -13.70 8.98
CA ALA A 159 -1.75 -12.43 9.29
C ALA A 159 -3.03 -12.23 8.48
N GLU A 160 -4.15 -12.01 9.16
CA GLU A 160 -5.47 -11.69 8.57
C GLU A 160 -5.43 -10.43 7.71
N ASP A 161 -6.30 -10.32 6.71
CA ASP A 161 -6.24 -9.28 5.67
C ASP A 161 -6.07 -7.84 6.18
N GLN A 162 -6.87 -7.41 7.15
CA GLN A 162 -6.88 -6.03 7.67
C GLN A 162 -6.06 -5.87 8.96
N ARG A 163 -5.35 -6.92 9.38
CA ARG A 163 -4.57 -6.86 10.62
C ARG A 163 -3.22 -6.19 10.37
N PRO A 164 -2.89 -5.10 11.10
CA PRO A 164 -1.58 -4.47 10.97
C PRO A 164 -0.49 -5.48 11.34
N THR A 165 0.53 -5.57 10.50
CA THR A 165 1.59 -6.58 10.64
C THR A 165 2.94 -5.89 10.72
N ILE A 166 3.67 -6.14 11.82
CA ILE A 166 4.99 -5.59 12.05
C ILE A 166 5.99 -6.74 12.19
N LEU A 167 7.05 -6.70 11.39
CA LEU A 167 8.16 -7.65 11.42
C LEU A 167 9.48 -6.91 11.67
N PRO A 168 10.48 -7.56 12.30
CA PRO A 168 10.45 -8.90 12.88
C PRO A 168 9.79 -8.94 14.27
N SER A 169 9.32 -10.12 14.70
CA SER A 169 8.83 -10.39 16.06
C SER A 169 9.33 -11.74 16.57
N LYS A 170 9.67 -11.82 17.86
CA LYS A 170 10.13 -13.06 18.51
C LYS A 170 9.07 -14.16 18.50
N ASN A 171 7.79 -13.79 18.54
CA ASN A 171 6.68 -14.75 18.54
C ASN A 171 6.54 -15.51 17.22
N HIS A 172 7.23 -15.06 16.17
CA HIS A 172 7.20 -15.69 14.86
C HIS A 172 8.32 -16.71 14.68
N LEU A 173 9.23 -16.87 15.66
CA LEU A 173 10.35 -17.81 15.56
C LEU A 173 9.81 -19.23 15.34
N VAL A 174 10.32 -19.88 14.30
CA VAL A 174 10.06 -21.30 14.05
C VAL A 174 11.14 -22.05 14.80
N ASN A 175 10.79 -22.62 15.96
CA ASN A 175 11.68 -23.57 16.64
C ASN A 175 11.73 -24.84 15.79
N ILE A 176 12.93 -25.15 15.30
CA ILE A 176 13.27 -26.42 14.65
C ILE A 176 13.74 -27.38 15.74
#